data_AF-A0A843CHP0-F1
#
_entry.id   AF-A0A843CHP0-F1
#
_cell.length_a   1.000
_cell.length_b   1.000
_cell.length_c   1.000
_cell.angle_alpha   90.00
_cell.angle_beta   90.00
_cell.angle_gamma   90.00
#
_symmetry.space_group_name_H-M   'P 1'
#
loop_
_entity.id
_entity.type
_entity.pdbx_description
1 polymer ?
#
loop_
_entity_poly.entity_id
_entity_poly.type
_entity_poly.pdbx_seq_one_letter_code
_entity_poly.pdbx_strand_id
1 'polypeptide(L)'
;MTVNPEEKPVLLSLDGRGFYVIHYSAIPENELTRIRFDLADPNTGEGGSAEAVVDPRLVEALNAHNHGKDEGRALLIWIDTQHNEVRWQLRKIDRTRLTDLK
;
A
#
# COMPACT_ATOMS: atom_id res chain seq x y z
N MET A 1 -2.82 10.96 -3.44
CA MET A 1 -1.38 11.13 -3.20
C MET A 1 -0.61 10.12 -4.03
N THR A 2 0.42 10.57 -4.75
CA THR A 2 1.30 9.69 -5.53
C THR A 2 2.34 9.06 -4.62
N VAL A 3 2.61 7.77 -4.80
CA VAL A 3 3.64 7.00 -4.07
C VAL A 3 4.88 6.87 -4.95
N ASN A 4 6.07 6.98 -4.36
CA ASN A 4 7.32 6.65 -5.05
C ASN A 4 7.70 5.20 -4.73
N PRO A 5 7.49 4.23 -5.64
CA PRO A 5 7.71 2.82 -5.35
C PRO A 5 9.19 2.44 -5.18
N GLU A 6 10.13 3.22 -5.72
CA GLU A 6 11.57 2.91 -5.62
C GLU A 6 12.17 3.32 -4.27
N GLU A 7 11.65 4.39 -3.67
CA GLU A 7 12.16 4.91 -2.40
C GLU A 7 11.29 4.52 -1.20
N LYS A 8 9.98 4.41 -1.42
CA LYS A 8 8.94 4.29 -0.39
C LYS A 8 7.85 3.30 -0.85
N PRO A 9 8.20 2.02 -1.03
CA PRO A 9 7.27 1.05 -1.59
C PRO A 9 6.09 0.83 -0.65
N VAL A 10 4.90 1.03 -1.20
CA VAL A 10 3.65 0.55 -0.62
C VAL A 10 3.22 -0.69 -1.41
N LEU A 11 3.20 -1.84 -0.74
CA LEU A 11 2.83 -3.12 -1.34
C LEU A 11 1.45 -3.52 -0.86
N LEU A 12 0.59 -3.87 -1.81
CA LEU A 12 -0.78 -4.29 -1.53
C LEU A 12 -1.01 -5.72 -2.04
N SER A 13 -1.44 -6.60 -1.15
CA SER A 13 -1.94 -7.93 -1.48
C SER A 13 -3.47 -7.88 -1.54
N LEU A 14 -4.05 -8.08 -2.72
CA LEU A 14 -5.49 -8.21 -2.92
C LEU A 14 -5.80 -9.69 -3.20
N ASP A 15 -6.54 -10.33 -2.30
CA ASP A 15 -6.95 -11.75 -2.41
C ASP A 15 -5.79 -12.70 -2.72
N GLY A 16 -4.63 -12.42 -2.13
CA GLY A 16 -3.40 -13.20 -2.29
C GLY A 16 -2.52 -12.80 -3.48
N ARG A 17 -2.93 -11.84 -4.31
CA ARG A 17 -2.14 -11.31 -5.43
C ARG A 17 -1.49 -9.96 -5.06
N GLY A 18 -0.18 -9.84 -5.30
CA GLY A 18 0.61 -8.66 -4.92
C GLY A 18 0.67 -7.58 -6.00
N PHE A 19 0.62 -6.31 -5.57
CA PHE A 19 0.64 -5.12 -6.40
C PHE A 19 1.49 -4.01 -5.78
N TYR A 20 2.05 -3.14 -6.62
CA TYR A 20 2.53 -1.84 -6.19
C TYR A 20 1.37 -0.84 -6.11
N VAL A 21 1.29 -0.07 -5.03
CA VAL A 21 0.39 1.08 -4.98
C VAL A 21 1.11 2.27 -5.61
N ILE A 22 0.50 2.84 -6.65
CA ILE A 22 1.04 3.99 -7.38
C ILE A 22 0.42 5.29 -6.89
N HIS A 23 -0.88 5.24 -6.57
CA HIS A 23 -1.62 6.37 -6.06
C HIS A 23 -2.72 5.88 -5.11
N TYR A 24 -3.12 6.73 -4.16
CA TYR A 24 -4.34 6.52 -3.40
C TYR A 24 -5.11 7.82 -3.16
N SER A 25 -6.42 7.71 -3.03
CA SER A 25 -7.30 8.76 -2.52
C SER A 25 -8.08 8.24 -1.31
N ALA A 26 -8.35 9.11 -0.35
CA ALA A 26 -9.03 8.77 0.89
C ALA A 26 -10.17 9.76 1.13
N ILE A 27 -11.36 9.24 1.44
CA ILE A 27 -12.57 10.00 1.75
C ILE A 27 -13.01 9.59 3.16
N PRO A 28 -12.94 10.48 4.16
CA PRO A 28 -13.42 10.19 5.51
C PRO A 28 -14.92 9.84 5.51
N GLU A 29 -15.31 8.80 6.23
CA GLU A 29 -16.69 8.35 6.40
C GLU A 29 -17.00 8.04 7.87
N ASN A 30 -17.60 9.00 8.59
CA ASN A 30 -17.86 8.90 10.03
C ASN A 30 -16.59 8.49 10.82
N GLU A 31 -16.55 7.26 11.37
CA GLU A 31 -15.44 6.70 12.14
C GLU A 31 -14.41 5.93 11.29
N LEU A 32 -14.69 5.74 10.00
CA LEU A 32 -13.86 5.01 9.06
C LEU A 32 -13.41 5.93 7.92
N THR A 33 -12.62 5.38 7.00
CA THR A 33 -12.20 6.09 5.79
C THR A 33 -12.30 5.15 4.60
N ARG A 34 -13.00 5.58 3.56
CA ARG A 34 -12.98 4.88 2.27
C ARG A 34 -11.69 5.26 1.55
N ILE A 35 -10.89 4.27 1.20
CA ILE A 35 -9.66 4.44 0.43
C ILE A 35 -9.79 3.74 -0.91
N ARG A 36 -9.36 4.44 -1.96
CA ARG A 36 -9.16 3.85 -3.29
C ARG A 36 -7.66 3.84 -3.59
N PHE A 37 -7.15 2.69 -4.00
CA PHE A 37 -5.80 2.49 -4.46
C PHE A 37 -5.79 2.32 -5.97
N ASP A 38 -4.90 3.02 -6.65
CA ASP A 38 -4.52 2.71 -8.03
C ASP A 38 -3.25 1.85 -7.98
N LEU A 39 -3.30 0.72 -8.67
CA LEU A 39 -2.36 -0.39 -8.55
C LEU A 39 -1.60 -0.62 -9.86
N ALA A 40 -0.39 -1.15 -9.76
CA ALA A 40 0.35 -1.70 -10.89
C ALA A 40 0.78 -3.15 -10.58
N ASP A 41 0.55 -4.06 -11.52
CA ASP A 41 1.08 -5.43 -11.44
C ASP A 41 2.62 -5.38 -11.58
N PRO A 42 3.38 -5.99 -10.64
CA PRO A 42 4.83 -5.93 -10.65
C PRO A 42 5.47 -6.69 -11.83
N ASN A 43 4.77 -7.64 -12.45
CA ASN A 43 5.30 -8.49 -13.51
C ASN A 43 4.92 -7.97 -14.90
N THR A 44 3.70 -7.45 -15.06
CA THR A 44 3.19 -7.01 -16.37
C THR A 44 3.16 -5.49 -16.53
N GLY A 45 3.21 -4.73 -15.43
CA GLY A 45 3.00 -3.29 -15.42
C GLY A 45 1.55 -2.88 -15.70
N GLU A 46 0.62 -3.84 -15.83
CA GLU A 46 -0.79 -3.55 -16.06
C GLU A 46 -1.39 -2.83 -14.84
N GLY A 47 -2.19 -1.80 -15.13
CA GLY A 47 -2.88 -1.01 -14.12
C GLY A 47 -4.11 -1.71 -13.57
N GLY A 48 -4.43 -1.44 -12.30
CA GLY A 48 -5.64 -1.89 -11.63
C GLY A 48 -6.11 -0.91 -10.56
N SER A 49 -7.19 -1.24 -9.87
CA SER A 49 -7.64 -0.46 -8.71
C SER A 49 -8.33 -1.33 -7.67
N ALA A 50 -8.21 -0.94 -6.40
CA ALA A 50 -8.93 -1.56 -5.28
C ALA A 50 -9.55 -0.48 -4.39
N GLU A 51 -10.73 -0.76 -3.84
CA GLU A 51 -11.38 0.10 -2.84
C GLU A 51 -11.60 -0.68 -1.56
N ALA A 52 -11.41 -0.02 -0.42
CA ALA A 52 -11.69 -0.59 0.90
C ALA A 52 -12.14 0.48 1.89
N VAL A 53 -12.93 0.08 2.88
CA VAL A 53 -13.25 0.90 4.05
C VAL A 53 -12.31 0.49 5.18
N VAL A 54 -11.54 1.43 5.71
CA VAL A 54 -10.43 1.17 6.63
C VAL A 54 -10.48 2.06 7.87
N ASP A 55 -9.79 1.63 8.91
CA ASP A 55 -9.50 2.48 10.08
C ASP A 55 -8.64 3.69 9.64
N PRO A 56 -8.96 4.93 10.07
CA PRO A 56 -8.22 6.13 9.71
C PRO A 56 -6.70 6.06 9.97
N ARG A 57 -6.25 5.23 10.92
CA ARG A 57 -4.83 5.02 11.23
C ARG A 57 -4.03 4.48 10.04
N LEU A 58 -4.66 3.73 9.13
CA LEU A 58 -3.99 3.31 7.89
C LEU A 58 -3.68 4.52 6.99
N VAL A 59 -4.61 5.47 6.90
CA VAL A 59 -4.41 6.69 6.10
C VAL A 59 -3.33 7.58 6.71
N GLU A 60 -3.30 7.69 8.04
CA GLU A 60 -2.21 8.37 8.76
C GLU A 60 -0.85 7.73 8.48
N ALA A 61 -0.78 6.40 8.52
CA ALA A 61 0.44 5.65 8.21
C ALA A 61 0.89 5.84 6.75
N LEU A 62 -0.05 5.80 5.79
CA LEU A 62 0.21 6.07 4.38
C LEU A 62 0.77 7.48 4.16
N ASN A 63 0.15 8.49 4.79
CA ASN A 63 0.57 9.89 4.68
C ASN A 63 1.96 10.10 5.32
N ALA A 64 2.20 9.53 6.50
CA ALA A 64 3.49 9.61 7.19
C ALA A 64 4.62 8.95 6.37
N HIS A 65 4.33 7.77 5.80
CA HIS A 65 5.26 7.03 4.95
C HIS A 65 5.64 7.84 3.70
N ASN A 66 4.65 8.39 2.99
CA ASN A 66 4.86 9.23 1.82
C ASN A 66 5.66 10.51 2.14
N HIS A 67 5.42 11.14 3.29
CA HIS A 67 6.14 12.34 3.72
C HIS A 67 7.57 12.07 4.23
N GLY A 68 8.06 10.83 4.15
CA GLY A 68 9.47 10.51 4.44
C GLY A 68 9.78 10.33 5.93
N LYS A 69 8.78 10.10 6.78
CA LYS A 69 9.02 9.78 8.20
C LYS A 69 9.53 8.36 8.43
N ASP A 70 9.48 7.51 7.40
CA ASP A 70 9.76 6.06 7.47
C ASP A 70 10.72 5.59 6.36
N GLU A 71 11.83 6.31 6.16
CA GLU A 71 12.87 5.88 5.20
C GLU A 71 13.38 4.45 5.48
N GLY A 72 13.58 3.67 4.41
CA GLY A 72 14.06 2.28 4.51
C GLY A 72 13.01 1.28 5.02
N ARG A 73 11.73 1.66 5.02
CA ARG A 73 10.61 0.77 5.35
C ARG A 73 9.68 0.61 4.14
N ALA A 74 8.91 -0.47 4.13
CA ALA A 74 7.76 -0.68 3.28
C ALA A 74 6.50 -0.60 4.14
N LEU A 75 5.45 0.00 3.60
CA LEU A 75 4.11 -0.20 4.12
C LEU A 75 3.48 -1.38 3.37
N LEU A 76 3.07 -2.40 4.12
CA LEU A 76 2.42 -3.59 3.57
C LEU A 76 0.94 -3.57 3.93
N ILE A 77 0.08 -3.81 2.95
CA ILE A 77 -1.38 -3.83 3.08
C ILE A 77 -1.90 -5.17 2.55
N TRP A 78 -2.82 -5.80 3.26
CA TRP A 78 -3.58 -6.97 2.80
C TRP A 78 -5.06 -6.63 2.81
N ILE A 79 -5.70 -6.87 1.68
CA ILE A 79 -7.15 -6.80 1.50
C ILE A 79 -7.62 -8.21 1.18
N ASP A 80 -8.46 -8.74 2.06
CA ASP A 80 -9.18 -10.00 1.88
C ASP A 80 -10.65 -9.67 1.66
N THR A 81 -11.09 -9.77 0.40
CA THR A 81 -12.47 -9.44 0.01
C THR A 81 -13.46 -10.53 0.43
N GLN A 82 -12.99 -11.76 0.67
CA GLN A 82 -13.84 -12.86 1.12
C GLN A 82 -14.28 -12.68 2.57
N HIS A 83 -13.39 -12.16 3.40
CA HIS A 83 -13.64 -11.91 4.82
C HIS A 83 -13.92 -10.44 5.15
N ASN A 84 -13.91 -9.55 4.14
CA ASN A 84 -14.04 -8.10 4.29
C ASN A 84 -13.04 -7.54 5.32
N GLU A 85 -11.79 -7.99 5.23
CA GLU A 85 -10.75 -7.66 6.20
C GLU A 85 -9.62 -6.86 5.54
N VAL A 86 -9.15 -5.82 6.23
CA VAL A 86 -7.95 -5.08 5.86
C VAL A 86 -6.95 -5.12 6.99
N ARG A 87 -5.74 -5.59 6.70
CA ARG A 87 -4.60 -5.58 7.63
C ARG A 87 -3.45 -4.77 7.03
N TRP A 88 -2.62 -4.20 7.89
CA TRP A 88 -1.45 -3.48 7.45
C TRP A 88 -0.32 -3.48 8.48
N GLN A 89 0.91 -3.28 8.01
CA GLN A 89 2.08 -3.14 8.87
C GLN A 89 3.20 -2.36 8.17
N LEU A 90 4.02 -1.66 8.97
CA LEU A 90 5.31 -1.12 8.52
C LEU A 90 6.41 -2.17 8.74
N ARG A 91 7.21 -2.45 7.71
CA ARG A 91 8.33 -3.37 7.78
C ARG A 91 9.61 -2.70 7.33
N LYS A 92 10.72 -2.91 8.05
CA LYS A 92 12.05 -2.53 7.56
C LYS A 92 12.38 -3.34 6.30
N ILE A 93 12.92 -2.68 5.29
CA ILE A 93 13.43 -3.32 4.09
C ILE A 93 14.94 -3.37 4.22
N ASP A 94 15.51 -4.57 4.24
CA ASP A 94 16.95 -4.73 4.06
C ASP A 94 17.28 -4.48 2.59
N ARG A 95 17.89 -3.32 2.28
CA ARG A 95 18.32 -2.94 0.92
C ARG A 95 19.26 -3.97 0.27
N THR A 96 19.90 -4.83 1.06
CA THR A 96 20.79 -5.91 0.58
C THR A 96 20.07 -7.04 -0.16
N ARG A 97 18.73 -7.17 -0.09
CA ARG A 97 17.99 -8.22 -0.82
C ARG A 97 17.33 -7.76 -2.12
N LEU A 98 17.36 -6.47 -2.44
CA LEU A 98 16.78 -5.94 -3.70
C LEU A 98 17.75 -6.05 -4.89
N THR A 99 19.05 -6.29 -4.63
CA THR A 99 20.07 -6.49 -5.68
C THR A 99 20.16 -7.92 -6.20
N ASP A 100 19.57 -8.91 -5.52
CA ASP A 100 19.60 -10.32 -5.92
C ASP A 100 18.39 -10.73 -6.80
N LEU A 101 17.56 -9.76 -7.18
CA LEU A 101 16.40 -9.95 -8.07
C LEU A 101 16.59 -9.27 -9.44
N LYS A 102 17.84 -8.97 -9.84
CA LYS A 102 18.20 -8.49 -11.18
C LYS A 102 18.90 -9.56 -12.01
#